data_AF-A0A378ADK0-F1
#
_entry.id   AF-A0A378ADK0-F1
#
_cell.length_a   1.000
_cell.length_b   1.000
_cell.length_c   1.000
_cell.angle_alpha   90.00
_cell.angle_beta   90.00
_cell.angle_gamma   90.00
#
_symmetry.space_group_name_H-M   'P 1'
#
loop_
_entity.id
_entity.type
_entity.pdbx_description
1 polymer ?
#
loop_
_entity_poly.entity_id
_entity_poly.type
_entity_poly.pdbx_seq_one_letter_code
_entity_poly.pdbx_strand_id
1 'polypeptide(L)'
;MAGALRESPYPIATAPLTGFDVPWGSEVILEGVIEGRKREIEGPFGEFTGHYSGGRNMTVVRIDKVSYRSKPIFEIALPRYAVDRD
;
A
#
# COMPACT_ATOMS: atom_id res chain seq x y z
N MET A 1 3.23 -13.92 11.44
CA MET A 1 4.40 -13.05 11.72
C MET A 1 4.05 -11.89 12.64
N ALA A 2 3.15 -10.96 12.28
CA ALA A 2 2.83 -9.79 13.11
C ALA A 2 2.41 -10.14 14.55
N GLY A 3 1.55 -11.15 14.75
CA GLY A 3 1.16 -11.57 16.10
C GLY A 3 2.27 -12.24 16.92
N ALA A 4 3.25 -12.89 16.26
CA ALA A 4 4.41 -13.45 16.94
C ALA A 4 5.35 -12.34 17.46
N LEU A 5 5.60 -11.31 16.64
CA LEU A 5 6.39 -10.13 17.05
C LEU A 5 5.71 -9.34 18.17
N ARG A 6 4.37 -9.34 18.20
CA ARG A 6 3.57 -8.67 19.23
C ARG A 6 3.30 -9.56 20.46
N GLU A 7 3.73 -10.81 20.43
CA GLU A 7 3.42 -11.83 21.46
C GLU A 7 1.91 -11.97 21.77
N SER A 8 1.06 -11.60 20.81
CA SER A 8 -0.40 -11.57 20.95
C SER A 8 -1.07 -11.55 19.57
N PRO A 9 -2.30 -12.10 19.42
CA PRO A 9 -3.04 -12.03 18.16
C PRO A 9 -3.15 -10.58 17.65
N TYR A 10 -2.84 -10.37 16.37
CA TYR A 10 -2.98 -9.05 15.76
C TYR A 10 -4.47 -8.76 15.49
N PRO A 11 -5.02 -7.61 15.92
CA PRO A 11 -6.41 -7.27 15.72
C PRO A 11 -6.67 -6.98 14.24
N ILE A 12 -7.71 -7.61 13.71
CA ILE A 12 -8.18 -7.45 12.34
C ILE A 12 -9.58 -6.83 12.33
N ALA A 13 -9.94 -6.25 11.20
CA ALA A 13 -11.30 -5.85 10.88
C ALA A 13 -11.70 -6.52 9.56
N THR A 14 -13.00 -6.72 9.33
CA THR A 14 -13.51 -7.22 8.05
C THR A 14 -13.77 -6.05 7.12
N ALA A 15 -13.15 -6.07 5.95
CA ALA A 15 -13.30 -5.04 4.94
C ALA A 15 -14.73 -5.05 4.36
N PRO A 16 -15.43 -3.90 4.32
CA PRO A 16 -16.87 -3.88 4.08
C PRO A 16 -17.31 -4.12 2.64
N LEU A 17 -16.43 -4.01 1.63
CA LEU A 17 -16.77 -4.35 0.24
C LEU A 17 -16.37 -5.78 -0.11
N THR A 18 -15.14 -6.16 0.25
CA THR A 18 -14.52 -7.43 -0.19
C THR A 18 -14.68 -8.57 0.82
N GLY A 19 -14.98 -8.27 2.09
CA GLY A 19 -15.03 -9.26 3.17
C GLY A 19 -13.65 -9.75 3.63
N PHE A 20 -12.56 -9.15 3.17
CA PHE A 20 -11.22 -9.56 3.55
C PHE A 20 -10.83 -9.09 4.95
N ASP A 21 -9.98 -9.88 5.61
CA ASP A 21 -9.35 -9.47 6.86
C ASP A 21 -8.29 -8.40 6.58
N VAL A 22 -8.48 -7.23 7.17
CA VAL A 22 -7.59 -6.07 7.07
C VAL A 22 -7.06 -5.67 8.44
N PRO A 23 -5.89 -5.02 8.52
CA PRO A 23 -5.38 -4.55 9.79
C PRO A 23 -6.35 -3.58 10.46
N TRP A 24 -6.77 -3.86 11.70
CA TRP A 24 -7.68 -2.97 12.45
C TRP A 24 -7.08 -1.56 12.63
N GLY A 25 -5.75 -1.48 12.71
CA GLY A 25 -4.99 -0.25 12.87
C GLY A 25 -4.86 0.62 11.61
N SER A 26 -5.38 0.20 10.44
CA SER A 26 -5.23 0.98 9.21
C SER A 26 -5.85 2.39 9.31
N GLU A 27 -5.15 3.38 8.80
CA GLU A 27 -5.64 4.77 8.63
C GLU A 27 -6.54 4.89 7.41
N VAL A 28 -6.15 4.22 6.32
CA VAL A 28 -6.85 4.17 5.03
C VAL A 28 -6.81 2.74 4.47
N ILE A 29 -7.93 2.27 3.95
CA ILE A 29 -8.07 0.99 3.24
C ILE A 29 -8.64 1.30 1.86
N LEU A 30 -7.97 0.78 0.82
CA LEU A 30 -8.41 0.86 -0.56
C LEU A 30 -8.90 -0.53 -1.00
N GLU A 31 -10.18 -0.64 -1.32
CA GLU A 31 -10.80 -1.88 -1.81
C GLU A 31 -11.16 -1.72 -3.28
N GLY A 32 -10.98 -2.77 -4.08
CA GLY A 32 -11.20 -2.72 -5.51
C GLY A 32 -10.78 -3.99 -6.22
N VAL A 33 -10.51 -3.88 -7.52
CA VAL A 33 -10.13 -5.01 -8.36
C VAL A 33 -8.91 -4.70 -9.20
N ILE A 34 -8.12 -5.73 -9.48
CA ILE A 34 -7.11 -5.69 -10.53
C ILE A 34 -7.81 -5.92 -11.86
N GLU A 35 -7.75 -4.95 -12.78
CA GLU A 35 -8.36 -5.08 -14.09
C GLU A 35 -7.52 -6.00 -14.98
N GLY A 36 -8.02 -7.21 -15.21
CA GLY A 36 -7.34 -8.20 -16.05
C GLY A 36 -7.09 -7.67 -17.46
N ARG A 37 -5.88 -7.92 -17.97
CA ARG A 37 -5.42 -7.52 -19.33
C ARG A 37 -5.35 -6.01 -19.60
N LYS A 38 -5.70 -5.16 -18.63
CA LYS A 38 -5.48 -3.72 -18.72
C LYS A 38 -4.15 -3.35 -18.09
N ARG A 39 -3.37 -2.54 -18.80
CA ARG A 39 -2.04 -2.10 -18.37
C ARG A 39 -1.87 -0.62 -18.68
N GLU A 40 -1.19 0.09 -17.79
CA GLU A 40 -0.81 1.49 -17.96
C GLU A 40 0.67 1.66 -17.64
N ILE A 41 1.29 2.70 -18.18
CA ILE A 41 2.69 3.01 -17.90
C ILE A 41 2.82 3.54 -16.47
N GLU A 42 3.65 2.89 -15.67
CA GLU A 42 4.05 3.27 -14.32
C GLU A 42 5.53 3.69 -14.32
N GLY A 43 5.87 4.68 -13.49
CA GLY A 43 7.20 5.30 -13.47
C GLY A 43 7.42 6.35 -14.58
N PRO A 44 8.68 6.83 -14.75
CA PRO A 44 9.87 6.44 -13.99
C PRO A 44 9.82 6.95 -12.54
N PHE A 45 10.37 6.17 -11.60
CA PHE A 45 10.48 6.57 -10.19
C PHE A 45 11.94 6.54 -9.74
N GLY A 46 12.26 7.39 -8.75
CA GLY A 46 13.52 7.24 -8.02
C GLY A 46 13.49 5.93 -7.25
N GLU A 47 14.49 5.08 -7.43
CA GLU A 47 14.60 3.81 -6.74
C GLU A 47 15.55 3.91 -5.55
N PHE A 48 15.45 2.96 -4.62
CA PHE A 48 16.32 2.91 -3.44
C PHE A 48 17.82 2.83 -3.78
N THR A 49 18.17 2.40 -4.99
CA THR A 49 19.54 2.38 -5.53
C THR A 49 20.08 3.76 -5.89
N GLY A 50 19.28 4.83 -5.76
CA GLY A 50 19.63 6.19 -6.13
C GLY A 50 19.49 6.55 -7.60
N HIS A 51 18.98 5.62 -8.41
CA HIS A 51 18.79 5.80 -9.84
C HIS A 51 17.31 5.78 -10.19
N TYR A 52 16.94 6.37 -11.32
CA TYR A 52 15.57 6.23 -11.83
C TYR A 52 15.37 4.83 -12.43
N SER A 53 14.22 4.22 -12.13
CA SER A 53 13.69 3.13 -12.94
C SER A 53 13.20 3.65 -14.29
N GLY A 54 13.11 2.76 -15.28
CA GLY A 54 12.40 3.05 -16.52
C GLY A 54 10.89 2.84 -16.37
N GLY A 55 10.10 3.41 -17.28
CA GLY A 55 8.65 3.18 -17.31
C GLY A 55 8.29 1.75 -17.70
N ARG A 56 7.26 1.17 -17.06
CA ARG A 56 6.79 -0.21 -17.33
C ARG A 56 5.27 -0.30 -17.36
N ASN A 57 4.76 -1.20 -18.18
CA ASN A 57 3.32 -1.49 -18.25
C ASN A 57 2.89 -2.35 -17.05
N MET A 58 2.24 -1.72 -16.07
CA MET A 58 1.78 -2.33 -14.82
C MET A 58 0.27 -2.57 -14.82
N THR A 59 -0.21 -3.47 -13.94
CA THR A 59 -1.66 -3.73 -13.79
C THR A 59 -2.37 -2.48 -13.31
N VAL A 60 -3.56 -2.21 -13.85
CA VAL A 60 -4.45 -1.20 -13.27
C VAL A 60 -5.20 -1.78 -12.09
N VAL A 61 -5.14 -1.11 -10.94
CA VAL A 61 -6.00 -1.38 -9.79
C VAL A 61 -7.13 -0.34 -9.80
N ARG A 62 -8.37 -0.77 -10.05
CA ARG A 62 -9.55 0.09 -9.98
C ARG A 62 -10.08 0.08 -8.56
N ILE A 63 -10.14 1.25 -7.93
CA ILE A 63 -10.62 1.40 -6.55
C ILE A 63 -12.14 1.60 -6.54
N ASP A 64 -12.82 0.72 -5.82
CA ASP A 64 -14.29 0.69 -5.70
C ASP A 64 -14.77 1.27 -4.37
N LYS A 65 -13.96 1.20 -3.32
CA LYS A 65 -14.27 1.78 -2.02
C LYS A 65 -13.01 2.25 -1.30
N VAL A 66 -13.15 3.41 -0.64
CA VAL A 66 -12.14 3.95 0.25
C VAL A 66 -12.75 4.04 1.64
N SER A 67 -12.16 3.34 2.60
CA SER A 67 -12.54 3.41 4.02
C SER A 67 -11.40 4.06 4.80
N TYR A 68 -11.71 5.01 5.68
CA TYR A 68 -10.68 5.79 6.39
C TYR A 68 -11.19 6.24 7.77
N ARG A 69 -10.25 6.52 8.68
CA ARG A 69 -10.56 7.07 10.01
C ARG A 69 -11.04 8.52 9.90
N SER A 70 -11.79 9.02 10.89
CA SER A 70 -12.37 10.38 10.85
C SER A 70 -11.34 11.50 10.66
N LYS A 71 -10.08 11.27 11.06
CA LYS A 71 -8.93 12.16 10.84
C LYS A 71 -7.74 11.32 10.38
N PRO A 72 -7.70 10.91 9.10
CA PRO A 72 -6.73 9.93 8.64
C PRO A 72 -5.34 10.56 8.54
N ILE A 73 -4.33 9.79 8.91
CA ILE A 73 -2.92 10.13 8.66
C ILE A 73 -2.49 9.46 7.36
N PHE A 74 -1.97 10.24 6.41
CA PHE A 74 -1.40 9.70 5.16
C PHE A 74 0.12 9.62 5.28
N GLU A 75 0.62 8.39 5.43
CA GLU A 75 2.05 8.12 5.46
C GLU A 75 2.61 8.02 4.04
N ILE A 76 3.69 8.76 3.78
CA ILE A 76 4.41 8.72 2.51
C ILE A 76 5.86 8.35 2.77
N ALA A 77 6.33 7.31 2.10
CA ALA A 77 7.74 6.97 2.03
C ALA A 77 8.29 7.44 0.69
N LEU A 78 9.27 8.34 0.71
CA LEU A 78 9.99 8.73 -0.50
C LEU A 78 11.22 7.83 -0.65
N PRO A 79 11.37 7.11 -1.78
CA PRO A 79 12.59 6.39 -2.09
C PRO A 79 13.69 7.41 -2.45
N ARG A 80 14.28 8.02 -1.42
CA ARG A 80 15.49 8.83 -1.55
C ARG A 80 16.68 8.01 -1.05
N TYR A 81 17.87 8.27 -1.58
CA TYR A 81 19.12 7.77 -1.02
C TYR A 81 19.10 7.99 0.50
N ALA A 82 19.29 6.92 1.27
CA ALA A 82 19.68 7.06 2.66
C ALA A 82 21.04 7.76 2.62
N VAL A 83 21.08 9.06 2.92
CA VAL A 83 22.30 9.62 3.47
C VAL A 83 22.49 8.83 4.77
N ASP A 84 23.59 8.07 4.85
CA ASP A 84 23.95 7.32 6.05
C ASP A 84 23.56 8.13 7.27
N ARG A 85 22.64 7.58 8.07
CA ARG A 85 22.45 8.05 9.43
C ARG A 85 23.59 7.45 10.24
N ASP A 86 24.75 8.08 10.15
CA ASP A 86 25.66 8.18 11.29
C ASP A 86 24.98 8.98 12.41
#